data_AF-A0A7W6WC15-F1
#
_entry.id   AF-A0A7W6WC15-F1
#
_cell.length_a   1.000
_cell.length_b   1.000
_cell.length_c   1.000
_cell.angle_alpha   90.00
_cell.angle_beta   90.00
_cell.angle_gamma   90.00
#
_symmetry.space_group_name_H-M   'P 1'
#
loop_
_entity.id
_entity.type
_entity.pdbx_description
1 polymer ?
#
loop_
_entity_poly.entity_id
_entity_poly.type
_entity_poly.pdbx_seq_one_letter_code
_entity_poly.pdbx_strand_id
1 'polypeptide(L)'
;MTIQPATIQKLGKLFPRLASNHDGEVIATARAIIRTLESAGSSLHDLGAAMAPRTVERIVYREKVVYRDRPTPPQPAPQAPEFLKADWKKTIHLADILLTECDLNARPAAFVRQMKESAEKRKGKFRMSAKQADWWDAILDEHDVHEAEAA
;
A
#
# COMPACT_ATOMS: atom_id res chain seq x y z
N MET A 1 -11.74 8.02 -24.06
CA MET A 1 -12.66 8.41 -22.96
C MET A 1 -12.73 7.29 -21.92
N THR A 2 -13.11 7.58 -20.67
CA THR A 2 -13.24 6.56 -19.62
C THR A 2 -14.67 6.02 -19.57
N ILE A 3 -14.84 4.70 -19.70
CA ILE A 3 -16.17 4.06 -19.63
C ILE A 3 -16.67 4.08 -18.19
N GLN A 4 -17.89 4.57 -18.00
CA GLN A 4 -18.52 4.68 -16.69
C GLN A 4 -18.86 3.30 -16.09
N PRO A 5 -18.73 3.11 -14.77
CA PRO A 5 -19.02 1.83 -14.11
C PRO A 5 -20.44 1.30 -14.36
N ALA A 6 -21.43 2.20 -14.39
CA ALA A 6 -22.82 1.84 -14.68
C ALA A 6 -23.00 1.26 -16.10
N THR A 7 -22.23 1.77 -17.08
CA THR A 7 -22.21 1.26 -18.45
C THR A 7 -21.58 -0.13 -18.49
N ILE A 8 -20.49 -0.35 -17.75
CA ILE A 8 -19.84 -1.68 -17.64
C ILE A 8 -20.82 -2.73 -17.11
N GLN A 9 -21.62 -2.41 -16.09
CA GLN A 9 -22.63 -3.33 -15.56
C GLN A 9 -23.70 -3.69 -16.59
N LYS A 10 -24.14 -2.74 -17.42
CA LYS A 10 -25.10 -2.99 -18.51
C LYS A 10 -24.48 -3.89 -19.59
N LEU A 11 -23.23 -3.60 -19.99
CA LEU A 11 -22.49 -4.40 -20.97
C LEU A 11 -22.28 -5.84 -20.48
N GLY A 12 -21.99 -6.04 -19.20
CA GLY A 12 -21.85 -7.37 -18.60
C GLY A 12 -23.08 -8.26 -18.76
N LYS A 13 -24.29 -7.69 -18.88
CA LYS A 13 -25.52 -8.43 -19.15
C LYS A 13 -25.72 -8.75 -20.64
N LEU A 14 -25.13 -7.96 -21.54
CA LEU A 14 -25.26 -8.13 -22.99
C LEU A 14 -24.20 -9.07 -23.57
N PHE A 15 -22.98 -9.08 -23.04
CA PHE A 15 -21.91 -9.94 -23.56
C PHE A 15 -22.26 -11.44 -23.64
N PRO A 16 -22.91 -12.06 -22.64
CA PRO A 16 -23.30 -13.47 -22.74
C PRO A 16 -24.23 -13.78 -23.91
N ARG A 17 -25.08 -12.81 -24.32
CA ARG A 17 -26.02 -13.00 -25.44
C ARG A 17 -25.35 -13.01 -26.81
N LEU A 18 -24.11 -12.54 -26.91
CA LEU A 18 -23.31 -12.72 -28.13
C LEU A 18 -22.94 -14.18 -28.39
N ALA A 19 -23.03 -15.05 -27.39
CA ALA A 19 -22.81 -16.48 -27.53
C ALA A 19 -24.09 -17.26 -27.91
N SER A 20 -25.17 -16.58 -28.29
CA SER A 20 -26.40 -17.24 -28.76
C SER A 20 -26.17 -17.96 -30.10
N ASN A 21 -26.87 -19.09 -30.30
CA ASN A 21 -26.87 -19.84 -31.56
C ASN A 21 -27.81 -19.23 -32.62
N HIS A 22 -28.50 -18.14 -32.28
CA HIS A 22 -29.39 -17.43 -33.19
C HIS A 22 -28.74 -16.16 -33.69
N ASP A 23 -28.37 -16.12 -34.97
CA ASP A 23 -27.70 -14.96 -35.58
C ASP A 23 -28.45 -13.64 -35.37
N GLY A 24 -29.79 -13.68 -35.44
CA GLY A 24 -30.63 -12.52 -35.19
C GLY A 24 -30.47 -11.95 -33.78
N GLU A 25 -30.28 -12.81 -32.78
CA GLU A 25 -30.02 -12.42 -31.40
C GLU A 25 -28.62 -11.82 -31.24
N VAL A 26 -27.62 -12.41 -31.89
CA VAL A 26 -26.24 -11.90 -31.88
C VAL A 26 -26.18 -10.50 -32.49
N ILE A 27 -26.79 -10.29 -33.67
CA ILE A 27 -26.83 -8.98 -34.34
C ILE A 27 -27.61 -7.96 -33.49
N ALA A 28 -28.75 -8.35 -32.93
CA ALA A 28 -29.53 -7.48 -32.06
C ALA A 28 -28.75 -7.06 -30.80
N THR A 29 -28.00 -8.00 -30.22
CA THR A 29 -27.16 -7.78 -29.05
C THR A 29 -25.98 -6.87 -29.37
N ALA A 30 -25.28 -7.09 -30.49
CA ALA A 30 -24.19 -6.22 -30.95
C ALA A 30 -24.68 -4.78 -31.14
N ARG A 31 -25.85 -4.59 -31.77
CA ARG A 31 -26.48 -3.27 -31.89
C ARG A 31 -26.87 -2.67 -30.55
N ALA A 32 -27.34 -3.48 -29.60
CA ALA A 32 -27.66 -3.01 -28.25
C ALA A 32 -26.42 -2.54 -27.49
N ILE A 33 -25.28 -3.23 -27.65
CA ILE A 33 -23.98 -2.83 -27.08
C ILE A 33 -23.56 -1.46 -27.64
N ILE A 34 -23.62 -1.28 -28.96
CA ILE A 34 -23.27 0.00 -29.62
C ILE A 34 -24.14 1.14 -29.06
N ARG A 35 -25.46 0.99 -29.04
CA ARG A 35 -26.37 2.01 -28.47
C ARG A 35 -26.09 2.30 -27.00
N THR A 36 -25.73 1.28 -26.22
CA THR A 36 -25.43 1.44 -24.80
C THR A 36 -24.16 2.29 -24.60
N LEU A 37 -23.12 2.05 -25.41
CA LEU A 37 -21.89 2.83 -25.40
C LEU A 37 -22.13 4.27 -25.84
N GLU A 38 -22.83 4.47 -26.97
CA GLU A 38 -23.15 5.79 -27.52
C GLU A 38 -23.97 6.63 -26.54
N SER A 39 -24.96 6.02 -25.85
CA SER A 39 -25.75 6.73 -24.84
C SER A 39 -24.93 7.22 -23.63
N ALA A 40 -23.76 6.61 -23.41
CA ALA A 40 -22.82 6.99 -22.38
C ALA A 40 -21.66 7.86 -22.93
N GLY A 41 -21.74 8.32 -24.18
CA GLY A 41 -20.70 9.11 -24.83
C GLY A 41 -19.40 8.34 -25.09
N SER A 42 -19.45 7.01 -25.18
CA SER A 42 -18.28 6.15 -25.45
C SER A 42 -18.45 5.41 -26.78
N SER A 43 -17.36 4.86 -27.31
CA SER A 43 -17.34 4.08 -28.55
C SER A 43 -16.81 2.65 -28.33
N LEU A 44 -16.93 1.79 -29.36
CA LEU A 44 -16.26 0.48 -29.37
C LEU A 44 -14.74 0.61 -29.27
N HIS A 45 -14.15 1.68 -29.79
CA HIS A 45 -12.72 1.95 -29.64
C HIS A 45 -12.33 2.23 -28.19
N ASP A 46 -13.15 2.98 -27.45
CA ASP A 46 -12.92 3.22 -26.02
C ASP A 46 -13.01 1.92 -25.22
N LEU A 47 -13.94 1.03 -25.60
CA LEU A 47 -14.07 -0.29 -24.99
C LEU A 47 -12.85 -1.16 -25.25
N GLY A 48 -12.36 -1.21 -26.50
CA GLY A 48 -11.12 -1.91 -26.83
C GLY A 48 -9.93 -1.37 -26.06
N ALA A 49 -9.78 -0.05 -25.97
CA ALA A 49 -8.72 0.60 -25.19
C ALA A 49 -8.81 0.28 -23.69
N ALA A 50 -10.02 0.17 -23.13
CA ALA A 50 -10.23 -0.20 -21.73
C ALA A 50 -9.87 -1.66 -21.43
N MET A 51 -9.99 -2.55 -22.42
CA MET A 51 -9.63 -3.98 -22.31
C MET A 51 -8.16 -4.27 -22.59
N ALA A 52 -7.42 -3.31 -23.17
CA ALA A 52 -6.00 -3.47 -23.43
C ALA A 52 -5.24 -3.75 -22.11
N PRO A 53 -4.27 -4.68 -22.12
CA PRO A 53 -3.49 -4.99 -20.94
C PRO A 53 -2.80 -3.72 -20.44
N ARG A 54 -3.12 -3.30 -19.23
CA ARG A 54 -2.39 -2.24 -18.55
C ARG A 54 -1.08 -2.85 -18.06
N THR A 55 0.04 -2.35 -18.56
CA THR A 55 1.35 -2.65 -17.98
C THR A 55 1.35 -2.07 -16.57
N VAL A 56 1.07 -2.91 -15.57
CA VAL A 56 1.23 -2.54 -14.17
C VAL A 56 2.65 -2.92 -13.80
N GLU A 57 3.48 -1.93 -13.50
CA GLU A 57 4.82 -2.17 -12.94
C GLU A 57 4.67 -2.95 -11.64
N ARG A 58 5.00 -4.24 -11.71
CA ARG A 58 4.91 -5.15 -10.56
C ARG A 58 6.15 -4.96 -9.70
N ILE A 59 6.03 -4.14 -8.65
CA ILE A 59 7.03 -4.09 -7.59
C ILE A 59 6.88 -5.36 -6.74
N VAL A 60 7.79 -6.32 -6.91
CA VAL A 60 7.84 -7.57 -6.16
C VAL A 60 8.63 -7.33 -4.87
N TYR A 61 7.95 -7.33 -3.72
CA TYR A 61 8.61 -7.60 -2.44
C TYR A 61 8.72 -9.11 -2.26
N ARG A 62 9.92 -9.56 -1.89
CA ARG A 62 10.35 -10.94 -1.64
C ARG A 62 9.28 -11.73 -0.84
N GLU A 63 8.74 -12.79 -1.46
CA GLU A 63 8.03 -13.94 -0.85
C GLU A 63 6.57 -13.84 -0.35
N LYS A 64 5.61 -13.30 -1.11
CA LYS A 64 4.22 -13.83 -1.07
C LYS A 64 3.35 -13.39 -2.26
N VAL A 65 2.77 -14.34 -2.98
CA VAL A 65 1.73 -14.09 -4.00
C VAL A 65 0.36 -14.34 -3.36
N VAL A 66 -0.50 -13.32 -3.33
CA VAL A 66 -1.91 -13.42 -2.89
C VAL A 66 -2.82 -13.23 -4.09
N TYR A 67 -3.65 -14.23 -4.41
CA TYR A 67 -4.66 -14.14 -5.46
C TYR A 67 -5.96 -13.53 -4.89
N ARG A 68 -6.52 -12.53 -5.57
CA ARG A 68 -7.86 -11.96 -5.31
C ARG A 68 -8.91 -12.92 -5.90
N ASP A 69 -9.61 -13.64 -5.04
CA ASP A 69 -11.00 -14.16 -5.21
C ASP A 69 -11.41 -15.21 -4.15
N ARG A 70 -10.59 -15.46 -3.13
CA ARG A 70 -11.04 -16.18 -1.94
C ARG A 70 -11.61 -15.17 -0.91
N PRO A 71 -12.83 -15.35 -0.36
CA PRO A 71 -13.25 -14.59 0.81
C PRO A 71 -12.20 -14.80 1.91
N THR A 72 -11.62 -13.70 2.38
CA THR A 72 -10.54 -13.72 3.37
C THR A 72 -11.06 -14.48 4.60
N PRO A 73 -10.50 -15.65 4.96
CA PRO A 73 -10.82 -16.24 6.26
C PRO A 73 -10.55 -15.18 7.33
N PRO A 74 -11.34 -15.10 8.42
CA PRO A 74 -11.16 -14.08 9.44
C PRO A 74 -9.69 -14.07 9.81
N GLN A 75 -9.01 -12.98 9.44
CA GLN A 75 -7.59 -12.84 9.67
C GLN A 75 -7.44 -12.95 11.19
N PRO A 76 -6.64 -13.90 11.73
CA PRO A 76 -6.32 -13.84 13.15
C PRO A 76 -5.81 -12.43 13.37
N ALA A 77 -6.43 -11.70 14.30
CA ALA A 77 -6.14 -10.29 14.52
C ALA A 77 -4.62 -10.09 14.44
N PRO A 78 -4.12 -9.11 13.65
CA PRO A 78 -2.69 -8.86 13.54
C PRO A 78 -2.12 -8.94 14.94
N GLN A 79 -1.26 -9.93 15.20
CA GLN A 79 -0.73 -10.15 16.54
C GLN A 79 -0.19 -8.79 16.99
N ALA A 80 -0.76 -8.26 18.08
CA ALA A 80 -0.44 -6.90 18.52
C ALA A 80 1.08 -6.79 18.55
N PRO A 81 1.69 -5.83 17.83
CA PRO A 81 3.13 -5.77 17.71
C PRO A 81 3.73 -5.78 19.11
N GLU A 82 4.63 -6.72 19.37
CA GLU A 82 5.26 -6.85 20.67
C GLU A 82 6.08 -5.58 20.93
N PHE A 83 5.66 -4.85 21.97
CA PHE A 83 6.23 -3.55 22.31
C PHE A 83 7.25 -3.71 23.43
N LEU A 84 8.52 -3.61 23.06
CA LEU A 84 9.66 -3.59 23.96
C LEU A 84 9.68 -2.27 24.74
N LYS A 85 9.97 -2.35 26.05
CA LYS A 85 10.24 -1.14 26.84
C LYS A 85 11.61 -0.60 26.41
N ALA A 86 11.63 0.66 26.01
CA ALA A 86 12.86 1.38 25.68
C ALA A 86 13.08 2.51 26.70
N ASP A 87 14.33 2.82 27.01
CA ASP A 87 14.65 3.95 27.89
C ASP A 87 14.43 5.27 27.13
N TRP A 88 13.36 5.97 27.50
CA TRP A 88 12.96 7.21 26.87
C TRP A 88 13.98 8.34 27.07
N LYS A 89 14.75 8.36 28.16
CA LYS A 89 15.77 9.39 28.38
C LYS A 89 16.95 9.17 27.44
N LYS A 90 17.40 7.92 27.35
CA LYS A 90 18.48 7.52 26.42
C LYS A 90 18.07 7.79 24.97
N THR A 91 16.84 7.42 24.61
CA THR A 91 16.30 7.65 23.25
C THR A 91 16.32 9.13 22.87
N ILE A 92 15.94 10.03 23.79
CA ILE A 92 15.99 11.48 23.53
C ILE A 92 17.42 11.97 23.37
N HIS A 93 18.31 11.57 24.29
CA HIS A 93 19.70 12.00 24.26
C HIS A 93 20.42 11.58 22.97
N LEU A 94 20.28 10.31 22.58
CA LEU A 94 20.88 9.79 21.35
C LEU A 94 20.21 10.38 20.10
N ALA A 95 18.89 10.65 20.13
CA ALA A 95 18.22 11.37 19.04
C ALA A 95 18.78 12.78 18.84
N ASP A 96 19.13 13.47 19.93
CA ASP A 96 19.71 14.81 19.87
C ASP A 96 21.09 14.80 19.22
N ILE A 97 21.94 13.84 19.59
CA ILE A 97 23.25 13.64 18.96
C ILE A 97 23.06 13.33 17.47
N LEU A 98 22.22 12.35 17.14
CA LEU A 98 21.95 11.95 15.76
C LEU A 98 21.42 13.10 14.89
N LEU A 99 20.56 13.97 15.42
CA LEU A 99 19.97 15.07 14.66
C LEU A 99 20.86 16.32 14.57
N THR A 100 21.84 16.47 15.47
CA THR A 100 22.68 17.67 15.55
C THR A 100 24.07 17.42 14.98
N GLU A 101 24.62 16.23 15.20
CA GLU A 101 26.01 15.88 14.92
C GLU A 101 26.17 14.94 13.72
N CYS A 102 25.11 14.21 13.32
CA CYS A 102 25.17 13.27 12.21
C CYS A 102 24.46 13.81 10.95
N ASP A 103 25.05 13.58 9.78
CA ASP A 103 24.43 13.89 8.49
C ASP A 103 23.46 12.77 8.07
N LEU A 104 22.25 12.82 8.64
CA LEU A 104 21.22 11.82 8.39
C LEU A 104 20.49 12.10 7.08
N ASN A 105 20.33 11.05 6.28
CA ASN A 105 19.41 11.05 5.15
C ASN A 105 17.97 11.36 5.61
N ALA A 106 17.13 11.90 4.70
CA ALA A 106 15.79 12.40 5.02
C ALA A 106 14.89 11.36 5.73
N ARG A 107 15.03 10.07 5.39
CA ARG A 107 14.24 8.98 5.97
C ARG A 107 14.68 8.62 7.41
N PRO A 108 15.97 8.32 7.67
CA PRO A 108 16.48 8.19 9.04
C PRO A 108 16.18 9.41 9.91
N ALA A 109 16.39 10.64 9.41
CA ALA A 109 16.12 11.86 10.15
C ALA A 109 14.64 12.00 10.57
N ALA A 110 13.71 11.68 9.67
CA ALA A 110 12.28 11.70 9.99
C ALA A 110 11.90 10.66 11.05
N PHE A 111 12.50 9.46 10.98
CA PHE A 111 12.30 8.41 11.98
C PHE A 111 12.85 8.81 13.35
N VAL A 112 14.08 9.34 13.42
CA VAL A 112 14.71 9.78 14.68
C VAL A 112 13.90 10.89 15.35
N ARG A 113 13.41 11.89 14.57
CA ARG A 113 12.49 12.92 15.10
C ARG A 113 11.21 12.32 15.66
N GLN A 114 10.62 11.36 14.96
CA GLN A 114 9.41 10.68 15.43
C GLN A 114 9.66 9.94 16.76
N MET A 115 10.82 9.28 16.90
CA MET A 115 11.19 8.58 18.13
C MET A 115 11.42 9.55 19.28
N LYS A 116 12.13 10.67 19.05
CA LYS A 116 12.31 11.75 20.03
C LYS A 116 10.98 12.29 20.53
N GLU A 117 10.10 12.72 19.62
CA GLU A 117 8.78 13.24 19.97
C GLU A 117 7.92 12.22 20.74
N SER A 118 8.00 10.95 20.34
CA SER A 118 7.24 9.88 20.99
C SER A 118 7.77 9.59 22.40
N ALA A 119 9.09 9.63 22.59
CA ALA A 119 9.75 9.48 23.89
C ALA A 119 9.44 10.66 24.82
N GLU A 120 9.44 11.89 24.31
CA GLU A 120 9.06 13.09 25.07
C GLU A 120 7.59 13.06 25.52
N LYS A 121 6.69 12.65 24.63
CA LYS A 121 5.25 12.58 24.90
C LYS A 121 4.90 11.45 25.87
N ARG A 122 5.50 10.27 25.70
CA ARG A 122 5.12 9.04 26.43
C ARG A 122 5.99 8.75 27.66
N LYS A 123 7.21 9.30 27.74
CA LYS A 123 8.16 9.16 28.85
C LYS A 123 8.27 7.71 29.34
N GLY A 124 8.01 7.42 30.61
CA GLY A 124 8.07 6.06 31.17
C GLY A 124 7.12 5.02 30.55
N LYS A 125 6.19 5.44 29.66
CA LYS A 125 5.33 4.55 28.86
C LYS A 125 5.81 4.42 27.40
N PHE A 126 6.96 5.01 27.06
CA PHE A 126 7.56 4.87 25.75
C PHE A 126 7.93 3.41 25.49
N ARG A 127 7.59 2.95 24.30
CA ARG A 127 7.85 1.60 23.84
C ARG A 127 8.08 1.63 22.35
N MET A 128 8.91 0.70 21.89
CA MET A 128 9.23 0.50 20.48
C MET A 128 8.78 -0.90 20.11
N SER A 129 8.23 -1.07 18.90
CA SER A 129 8.10 -2.42 18.34
C SER A 129 9.50 -2.99 18.09
N ALA A 130 9.64 -4.32 18.05
CA ALA A 130 10.92 -4.98 17.76
C ALA A 130 11.61 -4.38 16.52
N LYS A 131 10.88 -4.20 15.42
CA LYS A 131 11.39 -3.59 14.18
C LYS A 131 11.86 -2.15 14.34
N GLN A 132 11.22 -1.38 15.22
CA GLN A 132 11.64 0.00 15.49
C GLN A 132 12.91 0.02 16.32
N ALA A 133 13.07 -0.91 17.27
CA ALA A 133 14.30 -1.08 18.04
C ALA A 133 15.45 -1.52 17.13
N ASP A 134 15.25 -2.55 16.31
CA ASP A 134 16.26 -3.02 15.35
C ASP A 134 16.72 -1.90 14.40
N TRP A 135 15.79 -1.08 13.92
CA TRP A 135 16.13 0.02 13.02
C TRP A 135 16.79 1.19 13.75
N TRP A 136 16.40 1.45 14.99
CA TRP A 136 17.05 2.43 15.84
C TRP A 136 18.50 2.05 16.11
N ASP A 137 18.76 0.79 16.49
CA ASP A 137 20.11 0.28 16.74
C ASP A 137 20.95 0.31 15.44
N ALA A 138 20.38 -0.06 14.29
CA ALA A 138 21.09 0.04 13.01
C ALA A 138 21.52 1.48 12.65
N ILE A 139 20.70 2.50 12.98
CA ILE A 139 21.06 3.90 12.76
C ILE A 139 22.18 4.32 13.71
N LEU A 140 22.15 3.89 14.97
CA LEU A 140 23.22 4.17 15.92
C LEU A 140 24.55 3.54 15.46
N ASP A 141 24.52 2.27 15.07
CA ASP A 141 25.69 1.54 14.57
C ASP A 141 26.26 2.16 13.28
N GLU A 142 25.41 2.55 12.33
CA GLU A 142 25.84 3.17 11.07
C GLU A 142 26.55 4.50 11.30
N HIS A 143 26.19 5.22 12.36
CA HIS A 143 26.74 6.53 12.70
C HIS A 143 27.73 6.51 13.87
N ASP A 144 28.14 5.31 14.35
CA ASP A 144 29.06 5.11 15.48
C ASP A 144 28.62 5.87 16.76
N VAL A 145 27.30 6.02 16.94
CA VAL A 145 26.70 6.69 18.09
C VAL A 145 26.44 5.64 19.16
N HIS A 146 27.47 5.33 19.92
CA HIS A 146 27.38 4.44 21.08
C HIS A 146 27.38 5.22 22.39
N GLU A 147 26.88 4.62 23.47
CA GLU A 147 27.10 5.19 24.80
C GLU A 147 28.62 5.32 25.01
N ALA A 148 29.11 6.55 25.23
CA ALA A 148 30.34 6.70 25.96
C ALA A 148 30.10 6.04 27.33
N GLU A 149 30.85 5.00 27.66
CA GLU A 149 30.86 4.39 28.99
C GLU A 149 31.09 5.50 30.02
N ALA A 150 30.02 5.96 30.65
CA ALA A 150 30.11 6.78 31.84
C ALA A 150 30.49 5.84 32.99
N ALA A 151 31.80 5.77 33.23
CA ALA A 151 32.39 5.32 34.49
C ALA A 151 31.91 6.14 35.69
#